data_AF-A0A7Z9IMF8-F1
#
_entry.id   AF-A0A7Z9IMF8-F1
#
_cell.length_a   1.000
_cell.length_b   1.000
_cell.length_c   1.000
_cell.angle_alpha   90.00
_cell.angle_beta   90.00
_cell.angle_gamma   90.00
#
_symmetry.space_group_name_H-M   'P 1'
#
loop_
_entity.id
_entity.type
_entity.pdbx_description
1 polymer ?
#
loop_
_entity_poly.entity_id
_entity_poly.type
_entity_poly.pdbx_seq_one_letter_code
_entity_poly.pdbx_strand_id
1 'polypeptide(L)' 'MFPVTREFDGCSHIDISAAQEDPNRLIMTENWASKEHHLKYLEYRTNDGNLEKLVAFLASPPEITYFDLSDA' A
#
# COMPACT_ATOMS: atom_id res chain seq x y z
N MET A 1 -12.69 -1.01 -1.67
CA MET A 1 -11.36 -1.45 -1.17
C MET A 1 -10.36 -0.30 -1.08
N PHE A 2 -10.29 0.61 -2.07
CA PHE A 2 -9.36 1.77 -2.08
C PHE A 2 -9.85 3.13 -1.54
N PRO A 3 -11.16 3.48 -1.50
CA PRO A 3 -11.55 4.80 -0.97
C PRO A 3 -11.20 4.95 0.51
N VAL A 4 -11.34 3.87 1.29
CA VAL A 4 -10.98 3.82 2.71
C VAL A 4 -9.50 4.07 2.97
N THR A 5 -8.61 3.66 2.06
CA THR A 5 -7.17 3.92 2.17
C THR A 5 -6.86 5.39 1.91
N ARG A 6 -7.53 5.98 0.91
CA ARG A 6 -7.36 7.39 0.53
C ARG A 6 -7.96 8.37 1.55
N GLU A 7 -8.95 7.92 2.32
CA GLU A 7 -9.56 8.68 3.41
C GLU A 7 -8.83 8.46 4.76
N PHE A 8 -7.80 7.61 4.79
CA PHE A 8 -7.04 7.33 6.02
C PHE A 8 -6.11 8.50 6.35
N ASP A 9 -6.05 8.84 7.64
CA ASP A 9 -5.27 9.97 8.13
C ASP A 9 -3.80 9.85 7.72
N GLY A 10 -3.31 10.85 7.00
CA GLY A 10 -1.95 10.90 6.48
C GLY A 10 -1.73 10.24 5.10
N CYS A 11 -2.72 9.61 4.46
CA CYS A 11 -2.59 9.14 3.07
C CYS A 11 -2.96 10.26 2.09
N SER A 12 -1.98 10.80 1.36
CA SER A 12 -2.24 11.87 0.37
C SER A 12 -2.46 11.33 -1.03
N HIS A 13 -1.90 10.15 -1.33
CA HIS A 13 -1.98 9.54 -2.65
C HIS A 13 -1.84 8.02 -2.57
N ILE A 14 -2.56 7.33 -3.45
CA ILE A 14 -2.40 5.89 -3.70
C ILE A 14 -2.61 5.63 -5.19
N ASP A 15 -1.66 4.91 -5.78
CA ASP A 15 -1.73 4.38 -7.14
C ASP A 15 -1.39 2.89 -7.15
N ILE A 16 -1.94 2.17 -8.12
CA ILE A 16 -1.55 0.79 -8.42
C ILE A 16 -1.19 0.70 -9.89
N SER A 17 0.05 0.33 -10.14
CA SER A 17 0.59 0.10 -11.46
C SER A 17 0.90 -1.38 -11.65
N ALA A 18 0.54 -1.94 -12.80
CA ALA A 18 0.95 -3.29 -13.19
C ALA A 18 2.20 -3.21 -14.08
N ALA A 19 3.14 -4.13 -13.90
CA ALA A 19 4.31 -4.20 -14.77
C ALA A 19 3.87 -4.54 -16.19
N GLN A 20 4.42 -3.83 -17.18
CA GLN A 20 4.06 -4.04 -18.59
C GLN A 20 4.43 -5.44 -19.08
N GLU A 21 5.52 -6.00 -18.55
CA GLU A 21 6.05 -7.30 -18.95
C GLU A 21 5.51 -8.47 -18.11
N ASP A 22 4.90 -8.19 -16.95
CA ASP A 22 4.28 -9.21 -16.10
C ASP A 22 3.01 -8.64 -15.40
N PRO A 23 1.80 -8.96 -15.90
CA PRO A 23 0.56 -8.43 -15.33
C PRO A 23 0.27 -8.92 -13.91
N ASN A 24 0.98 -9.96 -13.45
CA ASN A 24 0.89 -10.46 -12.08
C ASN A 24 1.76 -9.66 -11.10
N ARG A 25 2.69 -8.84 -11.61
CA ARG A 25 3.52 -7.96 -10.80
C ARG A 25 2.87 -6.60 -10.69
N LEU A 26 2.33 -6.34 -9.50
CA LEU A 26 1.71 -5.07 -9.14
C LEU A 26 2.67 -4.27 -8.26
N ILE A 27 2.71 -2.96 -8.46
CA ILE A 27 3.39 -1.99 -7.61
C ILE A 27 2.31 -1.05 -7.07
N MET A 28 2.23 -0.97 -5.75
CA MET A 28 1.37 0.00 -5.07
C MET A 28 2.25 1.14 -4.57
N THR A 29 1.97 2.35 -5.04
CA THR A 29 2.70 3.55 -4.64
C THR A 29 1.80 4.38 -3.75
N GLU A 30 2.23 4.61 -2.52
CA GLU A 30 1.45 5.33 -1.52
C GLU A 30 2.28 6.49 -0.95
N ASN A 31 1.71 7.70 -0.97
CA ASN A 31 2.32 8.85 -0.33
C ASN A 31 1.69 9.05 1.04
N TRP A 32 2.53 8.97 2.07
CA TRP A 32 2.15 9.12 3.46
C TRP A 32 2.82 10.33 4.08
N ALA A 33 2.12 11.01 4.99
CA ALA A 33 2.68 12.11 5.77
C ALA A 33 3.87 11.67 6.63
N SER A 34 3.88 10.41 7.11
CA SER A 34 5.00 9.80 7.82
C SER A 34 4.90 8.28 7.79
N LYS A 35 6.03 7.59 8.01
CA LYS A 35 6.08 6.13 8.18
C LYS A 35 5.11 5.61 9.25
N GLU A 36 4.94 6.35 10.34
CA GLU A 36 4.01 5.98 11.43
C GLU A 36 2.54 5.95 10.99
N HIS A 37 2.13 6.84 10.07
CA HIS A 37 0.78 6.84 9.52
C HIS A 37 0.55 5.60 8.66
N HIS A 38 1.54 5.21 7.86
CA HIS A 38 1.48 3.97 7.08
C HIS A 38 1.41 2.73 7.97
N LEU A 39 2.19 2.66 9.06
CA LEU A 39 2.13 1.54 10.01
C LEU A 39 0.76 1.41 10.66
N LYS A 40 0.16 2.52 11.11
CA LYS A 40 -1.21 2.52 11.66
C LYS A 40 -2.24 2.03 10.63
N TYR A 41 -2.09 2.42 9.37
CA TYR A 41 -2.94 1.93 8.29
C TYR A 41 -2.75 0.42 8.05
N LEU A 42 -1.51 -0.08 8.04
CA LEU A 42 -1.24 -1.51 7.93
C LEU A 42 -1.85 -2.29 9.11
N GLU A 43 -1.73 -1.79 10.33
CA GLU A 43 -2.34 -2.38 11.52
C GLU A 43 -3.88 -2.37 11.44
N TYR A 44 -4.47 -1.28 10.97
CA TYR A 44 -5.91 -1.21 10.71
C TYR A 44 -6.36 -2.26 9.70
N ARG A 45 -5.64 -2.38 8.56
CA ARG A 45 -5.95 -3.38 7.51
C ARG A 45 -5.74 -4.81 7.99
N THR A 46 -4.77 -5.03 8.87
CA THR A 46 -4.51 -6.31 9.53
C THR A 46 -5.68 -6.67 10.45
N ASN A 47 -6.11 -5.74 11.30
CA ASN A 47 -7.19 -5.97 12.27
C ASN A 47 -8.59 -6.06 11.61
N ASP A 48 -8.80 -5.41 10.47
CA ASP A 48 -10.06 -5.48 9.69
C ASP A 48 -10.26 -6.86 9.01
N GLY A 49 -9.28 -7.78 9.08
CA GLY A 49 -9.35 -9.12 8.48
C GLY A 49 -9.34 -9.13 6.94
N ASN A 50 -9.22 -7.96 6.32
CA ASN A 50 -9.10 -7.80 4.87
C ASN A 50 -7.67 -8.07 4.38
N LEU A 51 -6.65 -7.83 5.21
CA LEU A 51 -5.27 -8.07 4.82
C LEU A 51 -5.00 -9.56 4.62
N GLU A 52 -5.55 -10.46 5.44
CA GLU A 52 -5.40 -11.90 5.25
C GLU A 52 -5.97 -12.38 3.93
N LYS A 53 -7.12 -11.85 3.51
CA LYS A 53 -7.71 -12.14 2.19
C LYS A 53 -6.80 -11.61 1.09
N LEU A 54 -6.29 -10.39 1.23
CA LEU A 54 -5.38 -9.79 0.26
C LEU A 54 -4.09 -10.61 0.14
N VAL A 55 -3.49 -11.00 1.26
CA VAL A 55 -2.29 -11.85 1.33
C VAL A 55 -2.53 -13.23 0.73
N ALA A 56 -3.72 -13.82 0.91
CA ALA A 56 -4.07 -15.09 0.29
C ALA A 56 -4.17 -15.02 -1.25
N PHE A 57 -4.42 -13.83 -1.82
CA PHE A 57 -4.36 -13.60 -3.26
C PHE A 57 -2.95 -13.30 -3.78
N LEU A 58 -1.99 -13.00 -2.91
CA LEU A 58 -0.62 -12.73 -3.30
C LEU A 58 0.17 -14.04 -3.41
N ALA A 59 0.91 -14.20 -4.51
CA ALA A 59 1.82 -15.33 -4.70
C ALA A 59 2.98 -15.34 -3.68
N SER A 60 3.25 -14.21 -3.03
CA SER A 60 4.29 -14.02 -2.01
C SER A 60 3.96 -12.79 -1.15
N PRO A 61 4.48 -12.68 0.09
CA PRO A 61 4.28 -11.49 0.91
C PRO A 61 4.74 -10.22 0.18
N PRO A 62 4.02 -9.10 0.33
CA PRO A 62 4.39 -7.86 -0.33
C PRO A 62 5.68 -7.31 0.28
N GLU A 63 6.58 -6.82 -0.58
CA GLU A 63 7.77 -6.10 -0.14
C GLU A 63 7.42 -4.62 0.04
N ILE A 64 7.68 -4.09 1.24
CA ILE A 64 7.37 -2.69 1.58
C ILE A 64 8.68 -1.94 1.73
N THR A 65 8.87 -0.93 0.89
CA THR A 65 10.03 -0.04 0.92
C THR A 65 9.57 1.40 1.08
N TYR A 66 10.28 2.17 1.90
CA TYR A 66 10.00 3.58 2.15
C TYR A 66 11.02 4.43 1.40
N PHE A 67 10.54 5.46 0.73
CA PHE A 67 11.36 6.38 -0.04
C PHE A 67 11.12 7.80 0.45
N ASP A 68 12.20 8.58 0.53
CA ASP A 68 12.13 10.02 0.70
C ASP A 68 12.08 10.66 -0.68
N LEU A 69 11.05 11.47 -0.94
CA LEU A 69 10.97 12.24 -2.18
C LEU A 69 11.95 13.41 -2.09
N SER A 70 12.97 13.41 -2.94
CA SER A 70 13.83 14.57 -3.15
C SER A 70 13.32 15.40 -4.31
N ASP A 71 13.43 16.73 -4.21
CA ASP A 71 13.35 17.58 -5.39
C ASP A 71 14.44 17.16 -6.41
N ALA A 72 14.09 17.27 -7.68
CA ALA A 72 14.95 16.91 -8.81
C ALA A 72 15.94 18.03 -9.18
#